data_AF-A0A8D9H2P1-F1
#
_entry.id   AF-A0A8D9H2P1-F1
#
_cell.length_a   1.000
_cell.length_b   1.000
_cell.length_c   1.000
_cell.angle_alpha   90.00
_cell.angle_beta   90.00
_cell.angle_gamma   90.00
#
_symmetry.space_group_name_H-M   'P 1'
#
loop_
_entity.id
_entity.type
_entity.pdbx_description
1 polymer ?
#
loop_
_entity_poly.entity_id
_entity_poly.type
_entity_poly.pdbx_seq_one_letter_code
_entity_poly.pdbx_strand_id
1 'polypeptide(L)' 'SIQLFSDSQVLVSALRSGLDVIEIAGVLLDIRNLATLFCPLSFIFIPRLENRQADSLARAALERLIAV' A
#
# COMPACT_ATOMS: atom_id res chain seq x y z
N SER A 1 -5.54 -2.97 -17.09
CA SER A 1 -4.62 -2.10 -16.32
C SER A 1 -5.08 -2.10 -14.88
N ILE A 2 -4.22 -2.46 -13.92
CA ILE A 2 -4.55 -2.44 -12.49
C ILE A 2 -4.10 -1.11 -11.88
N GLN A 3 -4.98 -0.50 -11.08
CA GLN A 3 -4.67 0.70 -10.32
C GLN A 3 -4.74 0.37 -8.83
N LEU A 4 -3.64 0.63 -8.12
CA LEU A 4 -3.53 0.41 -6.69
C LEU A 4 -3.53 1.76 -5.99
N PHE A 5 -4.54 1.98 -5.15
CA PHE A 5 -4.72 3.23 -4.42
C PHE A 5 -4.27 3.08 -2.97
N SER A 6 -3.60 4.10 -2.44
CA SER A 6 -3.19 4.16 -1.03
C SER A 6 -3.13 5.59 -0.54
N ASP A 7 -3.42 5.81 0.73
CA ASP A 7 -3.22 7.08 1.44
C ASP A 7 -1.84 7.20 2.09
N SER A 8 -0.95 6.22 1.90
CA SER A 8 0.45 6.31 2.31
C SER A 8 1.29 6.97 1.22
N GLN A 9 1.54 8.27 1.35
CA GLN A 9 2.41 9.01 0.43
C GLN A 9 3.82 8.40 0.36
N VAL A 10 4.36 7.94 1.49
CA VAL A 10 5.70 7.32 1.56
C VAL A 10 5.74 6.05 0.71
N LEU A 11 4.76 5.16 0.89
CA LEU A 11 4.68 3.90 0.14
C LEU A 11 4.52 4.16 -1.36
N VAL A 12 3.57 5.01 -1.75
CA VAL A 12 3.31 5.31 -3.16
C VAL A 12 4.54 5.95 -3.82
N SER A 13 5.22 6.86 -3.13
CA SER A 13 6.41 7.53 -3.66
C SER A 13 7.59 6.56 -3.81
N ALA A 14 7.80 5.65 -2.86
CA ALA A 14 8.85 4.63 -2.94
C ALA A 14 8.60 3.64 -4.08
N LEU A 15 7.36 3.21 -4.28
CA LEU A 15 6.98 2.29 -5.37
C LEU A 15 7.11 2.95 -6.75
N ARG A 16 6.76 4.24 -6.87
CA ARG A 16 6.89 4.99 -8.13
C ARG A 16 8.33 5.35 -8.47
N SER A 17 9.14 5.72 -7.48
CA SER A 17 10.53 6.14 -7.70
C SER A 17 11.49 4.95 -7.83
N GLY A 18 11.09 3.76 -7.39
CA GLY A 18 11.97 2.59 -7.29
C GLY A 18 13.00 2.70 -6.16
N LEU A 19 12.90 3.73 -5.31
CA LEU A 19 13.79 3.92 -4.17
C LEU A 19 13.32 3.09 -2.97
N ASP A 20 14.28 2.66 -2.16
CA ASP A 20 14.02 1.93 -0.93
C ASP A 20 14.01 2.86 0.28
N VAL A 21 12.99 2.66 1.12
CA VAL A 21 12.89 3.24 2.45
C VAL A 21 13.20 2.11 3.42
N ILE A 22 14.28 2.25 4.20
CA ILE A 22 14.89 1.16 4.98
C ILE A 22 13.86 0.48 5.88
N GLU A 23 12.98 1.27 6.50
CA GLU A 23 11.94 0.81 7.42
C GLU A 23 10.91 -0.13 6.76
N ILE A 24 10.75 -0.06 5.44
CA ILE A 24 9.76 -0.84 4.67
C ILE A 24 10.38 -1.60 3.49
N ALA A 25 11.70 -1.74 3.43
CA ALA A 25 12.41 -2.30 2.27
C ALA A 25 11.94 -3.73 1.93
N GLY A 26 11.68 -4.57 2.93
CA GLY A 26 11.15 -5.93 2.72
C GLY A 26 9.77 -5.92 2.03
N VAL A 27 8.86 -5.08 2.52
CA VAL A 27 7.51 -4.94 1.94
C VAL A 27 7.58 -4.38 0.51
N LEU A 28 8.48 -3.42 0.25
CA LEU A 28 8.68 -2.88 -1.09
C LEU A 28 9.17 -3.96 -2.08
N LEU A 29 10.11 -4.80 -1.65
CA LEU A 29 10.60 -5.92 -2.46
C LEU A 29 9.47 -6.89 -2.81
N ASP A 30 8.67 -7.29 -1.82
CA ASP A 30 7.55 -8.21 -2.01
C ASP A 30 6.51 -7.64 -3.00
N ILE A 31 6.14 -6.37 -2.83
CA ILE A 31 5.20 -5.69 -3.73
C ILE A 31 5.76 -5.65 -5.16
N ARG A 32 7.04 -5.29 -5.34
CA ARG A 32 7.66 -5.24 -6.68
C ARG A 32 7.68 -6.61 -7.35
N ASN A 33 8.02 -7.66 -6.60
CA ASN A 33 7.99 -9.03 -7.11
C ASN A 33 6.58 -9.42 -7.57
N LEU A 34 5.55 -9.16 -6.77
CA LEU A 34 4.16 -9.42 -7.14
C LEU A 34 3.70 -8.56 -8.32
N ALA A 35 4.13 -7.31 -8.40
CA ALA A 35 3.78 -6.40 -9.48
C ALA A 35 4.22 -6.92 -10.86
N THR A 36 5.30 -7.72 -10.93
CA THR A 36 5.74 -8.35 -12.20
C THR A 36 4.70 -9.28 -12.82
N LEU A 37 3.75 -9.78 -12.01
CA LEU A 37 2.67 -10.65 -12.47
C LEU A 37 1.55 -9.88 -13.20
N PHE A 38 1.59 -8.55 -13.18
CA PHE A 38 0.53 -7.69 -13.72
C PHE A 38 1.11 -6.67 -14.70
N CYS A 39 0.53 -6.58 -15.90
CA CYS A 39 0.91 -5.54 -16.87
C CYS A 39 -0.31 -5.05 -17.67
N PRO A 40 -0.62 -3.74 -17.69
CA PRO A 40 0.01 -2.65 -16.94
C PRO A 40 -0.52 -2.50 -15.50
N LEU A 41 0.31 -1.96 -14.60
CA LEU A 41 0.01 -1.69 -13.18
C LEU A 41 0.49 -0.28 -12.78
N SER A 42 -0.27 0.41 -11.94
CA SER A 42 0.08 1.75 -11.43
C SER A 42 -0.27 1.92 -9.96
N PHE A 43 0.55 2.68 -9.25
CA PHE A 43 0.33 3.06 -7.85
C PHE A 43 -0.14 4.50 -7.78
N ILE A 44 -1.16 4.82 -6.99
CA ILE A 44 -1.81 6.13 -6.94
C ILE A 44 -2.05 6.54 -5.48
N PHE A 45 -1.56 7.74 -5.14
CA PHE A 45 -1.87 8.34 -3.85
C PHE A 45 -3.28 8.92 -3.89
N ILE A 46 -4.07 8.65 -2.85
CA ILE A 46 -5.37 9.27 -2.62
C ILE A 46 -5.44 9.82 -1.19
N PRO A 47 -6.20 10.90 -0.93
CA PRO A 47 -6.45 11.35 0.43
C PRO A 47 -7.09 10.25 1.30
N ARG A 48 -6.77 10.22 2.60
CA ARG A 48 -7.34 9.23 3.55
C ARG A 48 -8.87 9.18 3.55
N LEU A 49 -9.53 10.32 3.28
CA LEU A 49 -10.98 10.41 3.18
C LEU A 49 -11.56 9.58 2.01
N GLU A 50 -10.76 9.36 0.97
CA GLU A 50 -11.11 8.52 -0.18
C GLU A 50 -10.74 7.05 0.06
N ASN A 51 -9.76 6.77 0.93
CA ASN A 51 -9.35 5.41 1.32
C ASN A 51 -10.12 4.82 2.53
N ARG A 52 -11.29 5.39 2.87
CA ARG A 52 -12.05 5.05 4.09
C ARG A 52 -12.40 3.58 4.25
N GLN A 53 -12.67 2.87 3.15
CA GLN A 53 -13.03 1.45 3.20
C GLN A 53 -11.85 0.62 3.70
N ALA A 54 -10.66 0.82 3.13
CA ALA A 54 -9.45 0.12 3.57
C ALA A 54 -9.05 0.52 5.00
N ASP A 55 -9.14 1.82 5.35
CA ASP A 55 -8.87 2.31 6.70
C ASP A 55 -9.80 1.67 7.74
N SER A 56 -11.10 1.59 7.45
CA SER A 56 -12.08 0.98 8.34
C SER A 56 -11.83 -0.52 8.55
N LEU A 57 -11.48 -1.25 7.49
CA LEU A 57 -11.14 -2.68 7.60
C LEU A 57 -9.88 -2.91 8.43
N ALA A 58 -8.84 -2.09 8.21
CA ALA A 58 -7.59 -2.17 8.98
C ALA A 58 -7.83 -1.86 10.47
N ARG A 59 -8.62 -0.83 10.79
CA ARG A 59 -8.99 -0.48 12.16
C ARG A 59 -9.78 -1.59 12.85
N ALA A 60 -10.81 -2.13 12.18
CA ALA A 60 -11.61 -3.22 12.72
C ALA A 60 -10.77 -4.48 12.97
N ALA A 61 -9.79 -4.78 12.12
CA ALA A 61 -8.86 -5.89 12.33
C ALA A 61 -7.93 -5.64 13.54
N LEU A 62 -7.42 -4.42 13.69
CA LEU A 62 -6.59 -4.04 14.84
C LEU A 62 -7.36 -4.10 16.16
N GLU A 63 -8.59 -3.57 16.18
CA GLU A 63 -9.48 -3.65 17.36
C GLU A 63 -9.73 -5.10 17.76
N ARG A 64 -9.96 -5.99 16.80
CA ARG A 64 -10.12 -7.44 17.06
C ARG A 64 -8.84 -8.09 17.58
N LEU A 65 -7.68 -7.69 17.07
CA LEU A 65 -6.40 -8.24 17.52
C LEU A 65 -6.08 -7.84 18.97
N ILE A 66 -6.39 -6.60 19.35
CA ILE A 66 -6.12 -6.06 20.69
C ILE A 66 -7.19 -6.51 21.70
N ALA A 67 -8.39 -6.87 21.24
CA ALA A 67 -9.46 -7.39 22.10
C ALA A 67 -9.26 -8.86 22.54
N VAL A 68 -8.20 -9.52 22.06
CA VAL A 68 -7.75 -10.86 22.49
C VAL A 68 -6.70 -10.71 23.58
#